data_AF-A0A7X7QAY8-F1
#
_entry.id   AF-A0A7X7QAY8-F1
#
_cell.length_a   1.000
_cell.length_b   1.000
_cell.length_c   1.000
_cell.angle_alpha   90.00
_cell.angle_beta   90.00
_cell.angle_gamma   90.00
#
_symmetry.space_group_name_H-M   'P 1'
#
loop_
_entity.id
_entity.type
_entity.pdbx_description
1 polymer ?
#
loop_
_entity_poly.entity_id
_entity_poly.type
_entity_poly.pdbx_seq_one_letter_code
_entity_poly.pdbx_strand_id
1 'polypeptide(L)'
;GLAGVEGAYDQMVAWATTAPLGAGGLLYLPYLLGERTPHMDPLASGVFLGLTASHTRAHLVRAVLEGVAMGCWDAYGVLVELGAAPAEIVMAGGGARSRLWQQIVADIFGLPVRPLLAADQSTLGALVLAADGVGLGGAAFAANAVAGRGAVVEPDAQHHAQYQELVALFRDQYAKHRDDFRALAALRSTGSPVSVAGE
;
A
#
# COMPACT_ATOMS: atom_id res chain seq x y z
N GLY A 1 19.53 -5.13 19.38
CA GLY A 1 18.97 -6.48 19.57
C GLY A 1 17.63 -6.56 18.89
N LEU A 2 17.53 -7.27 17.77
CA LEU A 2 16.32 -7.39 16.93
C LEU A 2 15.79 -8.83 16.88
N ALA A 3 16.10 -9.64 17.91
CA ALA A 3 15.69 -11.03 17.99
C ALA A 3 14.21 -11.24 18.40
N GLY A 4 13.40 -10.17 18.45
CA GLY A 4 11.96 -10.23 18.81
C GLY A 4 10.99 -9.92 17.67
N VAL A 5 11.48 -9.83 16.42
CA VAL A 5 10.73 -9.28 15.27
C VAL A 5 10.28 -10.36 14.27
N GLU A 6 10.67 -11.62 14.47
CA GLU A 6 10.24 -12.71 13.61
C GLU A 6 8.73 -12.97 13.84
N GLY A 7 7.92 -12.84 12.77
CA GLY A 7 6.46 -12.98 12.85
C GLY A 7 5.68 -11.75 13.35
N ALA A 8 6.34 -10.62 13.67
CA ALA A 8 5.63 -9.41 14.13
C ALA A 8 4.64 -8.88 13.09
N TYR A 9 5.00 -8.92 11.81
CA TYR A 9 4.10 -8.58 10.70
C TYR A 9 2.88 -9.50 10.66
N ASP A 10 3.10 -10.82 10.71
CA ASP A 10 2.02 -11.81 10.64
C ASP A 10 1.08 -11.66 11.84
N GLN A 11 1.61 -11.35 13.02
CA GLN A 11 0.82 -11.07 14.21
C GLN A 11 -0.03 -9.79 14.07
N MET A 12 0.52 -8.73 13.49
CA MET A 12 -0.23 -7.50 13.21
C MET A 12 -1.34 -7.75 12.17
N VAL A 13 -1.05 -8.49 11.10
CA VAL A 13 -2.04 -8.89 10.10
C VAL A 13 -3.14 -9.74 10.74
N ALA A 14 -2.79 -10.66 11.64
CA ALA A 14 -3.76 -11.45 12.38
C ALA A 14 -4.70 -10.58 13.23
N TRP A 15 -4.19 -9.51 13.86
CA TRP A 15 -5.05 -8.53 14.54
C TRP A 15 -5.96 -7.79 13.56
N ALA A 16 -5.43 -7.34 12.42
CA ALA A 16 -6.21 -6.60 11.43
C ALA A 16 -7.40 -7.41 10.87
N THR A 17 -7.29 -8.74 10.80
CA THR A 17 -8.40 -9.62 10.41
C THR A 17 -9.59 -9.56 11.36
N THR A 18 -9.38 -9.20 12.64
CA THR A 18 -10.47 -9.10 13.62
C THR A 18 -11.15 -7.73 13.64
N ALA A 19 -10.60 -6.74 12.93
CA ALA A 19 -11.25 -5.45 12.73
C ALA A 19 -12.17 -5.50 11.50
N PRO A 20 -13.31 -4.82 11.51
CA PRO A 20 -14.20 -4.77 10.36
C PRO A 20 -13.57 -3.99 9.20
N LEU A 21 -14.15 -4.14 8.00
CA LEU A 21 -13.88 -3.28 6.84
C LEU A 21 -14.01 -1.80 7.23
N GLY A 22 -13.09 -0.97 6.74
CA GLY A 22 -13.04 0.45 7.07
C GLY A 22 -12.57 0.74 8.49
N ALA A 23 -11.97 -0.26 9.14
CA ALA A 23 -11.40 -0.19 10.48
C ALA A 23 -12.32 0.47 11.53
N GLY A 24 -13.64 0.27 11.43
CA GLY A 24 -14.62 0.85 12.35
C GLY A 24 -14.83 2.36 12.20
N GLY A 25 -14.50 2.93 11.04
CA GLY A 25 -14.55 4.37 10.78
C GLY A 25 -13.22 5.09 11.01
N LEU A 26 -12.13 4.35 11.25
CA LEU A 26 -10.79 4.90 11.41
C LEU A 26 -10.06 4.96 10.06
N LEU A 27 -9.75 6.18 9.63
CA LEU A 27 -9.04 6.43 8.38
C LEU A 27 -7.55 6.72 8.65
N TYR A 28 -6.66 6.23 7.80
CA TYR A 28 -5.23 6.53 7.86
C TYR A 28 -4.73 7.15 6.56
N LEU A 29 -4.08 8.32 6.66
CA LEU A 29 -3.33 8.94 5.56
C LEU A 29 -1.87 8.45 5.62
N PRO A 30 -1.33 7.80 4.57
CA PRO A 30 -0.05 7.08 4.64
C PRO A 30 1.19 7.94 4.31
N TYR A 31 1.11 9.26 4.42
CA TYR A 31 2.15 10.20 3.94
C TYR A 31 3.35 10.34 4.88
N LEU A 32 3.83 9.24 5.48
CA LEU A 32 4.91 9.29 6.49
C LEU A 32 6.22 9.89 5.97
N LEU A 33 6.47 9.82 4.66
CA LEU A 33 7.68 10.31 4.00
C LEU A 33 7.36 11.47 3.03
N GLY A 34 6.25 12.18 3.25
CA GLY A 34 5.63 13.02 2.23
C GLY A 34 4.85 12.17 1.22
N GLU A 35 4.32 12.84 0.19
CA GLU A 35 3.60 12.18 -0.90
C GLU A 35 4.11 12.67 -2.27
N ARG A 36 4.30 11.73 -3.19
CA ARG A 36 4.64 12.04 -4.59
C ARG A 36 3.38 12.08 -5.43
N THR A 37 2.68 10.97 -5.56
CA THR A 37 1.50 10.89 -6.43
C THR A 37 0.26 10.69 -5.56
N PRO A 38 -0.82 11.47 -5.76
CA PRO A 38 -1.01 12.47 -6.82
C PRO A 38 -0.60 13.90 -6.43
N HIS A 39 -0.21 14.17 -5.19
CA HIS A 39 -0.15 15.53 -4.65
C HIS A 39 1.17 16.29 -4.83
N MET A 40 2.28 15.58 -5.03
CA MET A 40 3.65 16.12 -5.14
C MET A 40 4.01 17.04 -3.95
N ASP A 41 3.70 16.57 -2.73
CA ASP A 41 3.85 17.33 -1.49
C ASP A 41 4.85 16.65 -0.54
N PRO A 42 6.10 17.12 -0.46
CA PRO A 42 7.10 16.57 0.44
C PRO A 42 6.84 16.89 1.92
N LEU A 43 5.89 17.79 2.22
CA LEU A 43 5.57 18.21 3.58
C LEU A 43 4.38 17.47 4.19
N ALA A 44 3.63 16.72 3.36
CA ALA A 44 2.56 15.84 3.81
C ALA A 44 3.07 14.89 4.91
N SER A 45 2.20 14.56 5.86
CA SER A 45 2.53 13.69 6.98
C SER A 45 1.41 12.70 7.27
N GLY A 46 1.73 11.58 7.91
CA GLY A 46 0.73 10.57 8.25
C GLY A 46 -0.29 11.05 9.30
N VAL A 47 -1.54 10.61 9.16
CA VAL A 47 -2.65 11.03 10.05
C VAL A 47 -3.58 9.84 10.33
N PHE A 48 -4.00 9.68 11.57
CA PHE A 48 -5.18 8.89 11.91
C PHE A 48 -6.38 9.83 12.13
N LEU A 49 -7.46 9.59 11.40
CA LEU A 49 -8.69 10.39 11.44
C LEU A 49 -9.86 9.53 11.91
N GLY A 50 -10.66 10.03 12.85
CA GLY A 50 -11.80 9.30 13.41
C GLY A 50 -11.47 8.38 14.59
N LEU A 51 -10.31 8.56 15.23
CA LEU A 51 -9.93 7.75 16.39
C LEU A 51 -10.87 8.01 17.59
N THR A 52 -11.32 6.92 18.21
CA THR A 52 -12.19 6.92 19.40
C THR A 52 -11.73 5.83 20.38
N ALA A 53 -12.26 5.86 21.62
CA ALA A 53 -11.91 4.89 22.65
C ALA A 53 -12.35 3.43 22.35
N SER A 54 -13.25 3.20 21.38
CA SER A 54 -13.63 1.86 20.95
C SER A 54 -12.60 1.20 20.02
N HIS A 55 -11.70 1.99 19.42
CA HIS A 55 -10.69 1.48 18.51
C HIS A 55 -9.58 0.76 19.28
N THR A 56 -9.17 -0.38 18.75
CA THR A 56 -8.10 -1.22 19.30
C THR A 56 -6.91 -1.25 18.36
N ARG A 57 -5.81 -1.91 18.77
CA ARG A 57 -4.66 -2.17 17.89
C ARG A 57 -5.05 -2.82 16.55
N ALA A 58 -6.08 -3.68 16.54
CA ALA A 58 -6.59 -4.31 15.34
C ALA A 58 -7.10 -3.27 14.33
N HIS A 59 -7.84 -2.27 14.82
CA HIS A 59 -8.38 -1.20 14.00
C HIS A 59 -7.24 -0.31 13.46
N LEU A 60 -6.25 0.02 14.29
CA LEU A 60 -5.09 0.80 13.85
C LEU A 60 -4.32 0.09 12.72
N VAL A 61 -4.03 -1.21 12.87
CA VAL A 61 -3.34 -1.96 11.81
C VAL A 61 -4.21 -2.07 10.56
N ARG A 62 -5.52 -2.34 10.72
CA ARG A 62 -6.47 -2.41 9.59
C ARG A 62 -6.52 -1.08 8.83
N ALA A 63 -6.63 0.04 9.53
CA ALA A 63 -6.63 1.38 8.95
C ALA A 63 -5.34 1.66 8.19
N VAL A 64 -4.18 1.23 8.69
CA VAL A 64 -2.90 1.37 7.97
C VAL A 64 -2.89 0.57 6.67
N LEU A 65 -3.31 -0.70 6.70
CA LEU A 65 -3.36 -1.54 5.49
C LEU A 65 -4.31 -0.96 4.43
N GLU A 66 -5.49 -0.52 4.86
CA GLU A 66 -6.50 0.10 4.00
C GLU A 66 -6.03 1.46 3.49
N GLY A 67 -5.47 2.32 4.34
CA GLY A 67 -4.97 3.64 3.98
C GLY A 67 -3.84 3.60 2.96
N VAL A 68 -2.89 2.66 3.10
CA VAL A 68 -1.85 2.44 2.09
C VAL A 68 -2.46 1.98 0.77
N ALA A 69 -3.42 1.06 0.80
CA ALA A 69 -4.09 0.59 -0.41
C ALA A 69 -4.91 1.71 -1.09
N MET A 70 -5.57 2.58 -0.33
CA MET A 70 -6.28 3.75 -0.85
C MET A 70 -5.33 4.81 -1.43
N GLY A 71 -4.15 5.01 -0.82
CA GLY A 71 -3.11 5.86 -1.41
C GLY A 71 -2.64 5.34 -2.77
N CYS A 72 -2.43 4.02 -2.90
CA CYS A 72 -2.16 3.38 -4.18
C CYS A 72 -3.33 3.52 -5.17
N TRP A 73 -4.57 3.42 -4.69
CA TRP A 73 -5.77 3.60 -5.51
C TRP A 73 -5.88 5.03 -6.06
N ASP A 74 -5.55 6.04 -5.27
CA ASP A 74 -5.59 7.44 -5.70
C ASP A 74 -4.55 7.71 -6.80
N ALA A 75 -3.34 7.15 -6.65
CA ALA A 75 -2.34 7.17 -7.71
C ALA A 75 -2.77 6.38 -8.96
N TYR A 76 -3.50 5.28 -8.77
CA TYR A 76 -4.10 4.50 -9.87
C TYR A 76 -5.17 5.29 -10.63
N GLY A 77 -5.97 6.11 -9.94
CA GLY A 77 -6.96 6.99 -10.58
C GLY A 77 -6.34 7.87 -11.66
N VAL A 78 -5.12 8.39 -11.43
CA VAL A 78 -4.37 9.18 -12.43
C VAL A 78 -4.07 8.35 -13.69
N LEU A 79 -3.73 7.06 -13.55
CA LEU A 79 -3.46 6.19 -14.71
C LEU A 79 -4.74 5.95 -15.53
N VAL A 80 -5.88 5.76 -14.86
CA VAL A 80 -7.18 5.57 -15.51
C VAL A 80 -7.61 6.83 -16.25
N GLU A 81 -7.43 8.01 -15.63
CA GLU A 81 -7.70 9.31 -16.27
C GLU A 81 -6.85 9.53 -17.54
N LEU A 82 -5.65 8.93 -17.59
CA LEU A 82 -4.78 8.93 -18.78
C LEU A 82 -5.16 7.86 -19.82
N GLY A 83 -6.25 7.11 -19.61
CA GLY A 83 -6.79 6.13 -20.55
C GLY A 83 -6.31 4.69 -20.31
N ALA A 84 -5.62 4.39 -19.20
CA ALA A 84 -5.29 3.02 -18.85
C ALA A 84 -6.54 2.24 -18.42
N ALA A 85 -6.65 0.99 -18.88
CA ALA A 85 -7.72 0.06 -18.50
C ALA A 85 -7.13 -1.31 -18.13
N PRO A 86 -6.43 -1.44 -16.98
CA PRO A 86 -5.85 -2.71 -16.58
C PRO A 86 -6.92 -3.72 -16.20
N ALA A 87 -6.67 -4.99 -16.55
CA ALA A 87 -7.60 -6.09 -16.29
C ALA A 87 -7.30 -6.85 -14.98
N GLU A 88 -6.07 -6.78 -14.47
CA GLU A 88 -5.66 -7.41 -13.21
C GLU A 88 -4.55 -6.59 -12.53
N ILE A 89 -4.40 -6.77 -11.22
CA ILE A 89 -3.29 -6.26 -10.41
C ILE A 89 -2.33 -7.39 -10.12
N VAL A 90 -1.07 -7.22 -10.51
CA VAL A 90 0.00 -8.15 -10.11
C VAL A 90 0.63 -7.63 -8.82
N MET A 91 0.41 -8.34 -7.71
CA MET A 91 0.95 -7.97 -6.41
C MET A 91 2.28 -8.69 -6.16
N ALA A 92 3.28 -7.95 -5.70
CA ALA A 92 4.63 -8.45 -5.49
C ALA A 92 5.18 -8.00 -4.12
N GLY A 93 6.37 -8.47 -3.75
CA GLY A 93 7.00 -8.19 -2.46
C GLY A 93 6.32 -8.83 -1.23
N GLY A 94 6.73 -8.39 -0.03
CA GLY A 94 6.28 -8.98 1.24
C GLY A 94 4.77 -8.95 1.45
N GLY A 95 4.10 -7.94 0.90
CA GLY A 95 2.65 -7.77 0.96
C GLY A 95 1.85 -8.82 0.20
N ALA A 96 2.43 -9.34 -0.90
CA ALA A 96 1.82 -10.40 -1.68
C ALA A 96 1.67 -11.73 -0.91
N ARG A 97 2.24 -11.87 0.28
CA ARG A 97 2.05 -13.05 1.14
C ARG A 97 0.82 -12.94 2.05
N SER A 98 0.33 -11.73 2.30
CA SER A 98 -0.82 -11.50 3.18
C SER A 98 -2.13 -11.67 2.42
N ARG A 99 -2.87 -12.74 2.72
CA ARG A 99 -4.21 -12.98 2.14
C ARG A 99 -5.18 -11.85 2.43
N LEU A 100 -5.15 -11.29 3.65
CA LEU A 100 -5.95 -10.14 4.01
C LEU A 100 -5.63 -8.94 3.10
N TRP A 101 -4.35 -8.64 2.89
CA TRP A 101 -3.98 -7.47 2.11
C TRP A 101 -4.23 -7.64 0.61
N GLN A 102 -4.06 -8.86 0.08
CA GLN A 102 -4.51 -9.20 -1.27
C GLN A 102 -6.00 -8.89 -1.46
N GLN A 103 -6.86 -9.30 -0.52
CA GLN A 103 -8.30 -9.05 -0.59
C GLN A 103 -8.63 -7.56 -0.45
N ILE A 104 -8.00 -6.84 0.50
CA ILE A 104 -8.20 -5.38 0.66
C ILE A 104 -7.88 -4.65 -0.64
N VAL A 105 -6.79 -4.99 -1.31
CA VAL A 105 -6.42 -4.37 -2.59
C VAL A 105 -7.40 -4.74 -3.69
N ALA A 106 -7.79 -6.01 -3.80
CA ALA A 106 -8.80 -6.44 -4.79
C ALA A 106 -10.10 -5.65 -4.60
N ASP A 107 -10.62 -5.62 -3.38
CA ASP A 107 -11.88 -4.95 -3.04
C ASP A 107 -11.80 -3.44 -3.26
N ILE A 108 -10.71 -2.76 -2.86
CA ILE A 108 -10.56 -1.30 -3.08
C ILE A 108 -10.51 -0.98 -4.58
N PHE A 109 -9.74 -1.73 -5.36
CA PHE A 109 -9.55 -1.45 -6.78
C PHE A 109 -10.68 -1.95 -7.67
N GLY A 110 -11.48 -2.93 -7.20
CA GLY A 110 -12.48 -3.61 -8.01
C GLY A 110 -11.87 -4.45 -9.13
N LEU A 111 -10.63 -4.92 -8.93
CA LEU A 111 -9.87 -5.69 -9.92
C LEU A 111 -9.34 -7.00 -9.33
N PRO A 112 -9.24 -8.08 -10.12
CA PRO A 112 -8.58 -9.31 -9.68
C PRO A 112 -7.12 -9.05 -9.28
N VAL A 113 -6.69 -9.60 -8.14
CA VAL A 113 -5.31 -9.53 -7.66
C VAL A 113 -4.62 -10.87 -7.84
N ARG A 114 -3.47 -10.87 -8.51
CA ARG A 114 -2.61 -12.04 -8.68
C ARG A 114 -1.29 -11.85 -7.92
N PRO A 115 -1.06 -12.56 -6.81
CA PRO A 115 0.20 -12.45 -6.08
C PRO A 115 1.33 -13.23 -6.80
N LEU A 116 2.53 -12.68 -6.78
CA LEU A 116 3.76 -13.36 -7.17
C LEU A 116 4.38 -14.07 -5.95
N LEU A 117 4.67 -15.36 -6.10
CA LEU A 117 5.25 -16.21 -5.05
C LEU A 117 6.78 -16.20 -5.06
N ALA A 118 7.40 -15.66 -6.12
CA ALA A 118 8.85 -15.58 -6.20
C ALA A 118 9.41 -14.55 -5.21
N ALA A 119 10.43 -14.97 -4.44
CA ALA A 119 11.04 -14.16 -3.40
C ALA A 119 11.86 -12.97 -3.94
N ASP A 120 12.44 -13.09 -5.15
CA ASP A 120 13.28 -12.05 -5.74
C ASP A 120 12.81 -11.70 -7.17
N GLN A 121 11.76 -10.88 -7.24
CA GLN A 121 11.16 -10.47 -8.51
C GLN A 121 12.11 -9.62 -9.36
N SER A 122 13.04 -8.89 -8.74
CA SER A 122 13.99 -8.04 -9.43
C SER A 122 15.04 -8.86 -10.19
N THR A 123 15.62 -9.85 -9.52
CA THR A 123 16.55 -10.80 -10.14
C THR A 123 15.86 -11.63 -11.22
N LEU A 124 14.59 -12.02 -11.01
CA LEU A 124 13.81 -12.67 -12.05
C LEU A 124 13.63 -11.80 -13.30
N GLY A 125 13.34 -10.51 -13.14
CA GLY A 125 13.26 -9.59 -14.27
C GLY A 125 14.58 -9.51 -15.05
N ALA A 126 15.70 -9.41 -14.35
CA ALA A 126 17.03 -9.41 -14.98
C ALA A 126 17.34 -10.71 -15.72
N LEU A 127 16.99 -11.86 -15.13
CA LEU A 127 17.13 -13.17 -15.76
C LEU A 127 16.30 -13.29 -17.03
N VAL A 128 15.04 -12.84 -16.99
CA VAL A 128 14.14 -12.83 -18.16
C VAL A 128 14.73 -12.02 -19.31
N LEU A 129 15.26 -10.83 -19.03
CA LEU A 129 15.92 -9.99 -20.03
C LEU A 129 17.20 -10.62 -20.57
N ALA A 130 18.02 -11.24 -19.71
CA ALA A 130 19.22 -11.94 -20.13
C ALA A 130 18.91 -13.14 -21.02
N ALA A 131 17.91 -13.95 -20.65
CA ALA A 131 17.45 -15.11 -21.41
C ALA A 131 16.92 -14.71 -22.80
N ASP A 132 16.17 -13.61 -22.88
CA ASP A 132 15.74 -13.02 -24.15
C ASP A 132 16.94 -12.60 -25.01
N GLY A 133 17.90 -11.88 -24.43
CA GLY A 133 19.11 -11.42 -25.12
C GLY A 133 20.01 -12.53 -25.66
N VAL A 134 19.99 -13.72 -25.05
CA VAL A 134 20.73 -14.90 -25.55
C VAL A 134 19.86 -15.88 -26.37
N GLY A 135 18.59 -15.54 -26.64
CA GLY A 135 17.70 -16.32 -27.51
C GLY A 135 17.06 -17.55 -26.85
N LEU A 136 17.01 -17.62 -25.52
CA LEU A 136 16.44 -18.75 -24.76
C LEU A 136 14.91 -18.66 -24.58
N GLY A 137 14.18 -18.60 -25.70
CA GLY A 137 12.71 -18.68 -25.71
C GLY A 137 11.97 -17.34 -25.54
N GLY A 138 12.71 -16.25 -25.38
CA GLY A 138 12.18 -14.89 -25.33
C GLY A 138 11.56 -14.48 -23.99
N ALA A 139 11.36 -13.18 -23.79
CA ALA A 139 10.97 -12.60 -22.51
C ALA A 139 9.65 -13.17 -21.94
N ALA A 140 8.65 -13.44 -22.80
CA ALA A 140 7.36 -13.95 -22.37
C ALA A 140 7.42 -15.40 -21.86
N PHE A 141 8.23 -16.25 -22.52
CA PHE A 141 8.45 -17.63 -22.08
C PHE A 141 9.21 -17.66 -20.76
N ALA A 142 10.29 -16.87 -20.66
CA ALA A 142 11.08 -16.77 -19.43
C ALA A 142 10.24 -16.20 -18.27
N ALA A 143 9.38 -15.20 -18.51
CA ALA A 143 8.51 -14.68 -17.46
C ALA A 143 7.54 -15.75 -16.93
N ASN A 144 6.94 -16.55 -17.81
CA ASN A 144 6.02 -17.62 -17.40
C ASN A 144 6.71 -18.82 -16.75
N ALA A 145 7.92 -19.17 -17.19
CA ALA A 145 8.67 -20.30 -16.66
C ALA A 145 9.20 -20.02 -15.24
N VAL A 146 9.47 -18.76 -14.89
CA VAL A 146 10.19 -18.43 -13.66
C VAL A 146 9.35 -17.65 -12.64
N ALA A 147 8.24 -17.01 -13.06
CA ALA A 147 7.33 -16.36 -12.12
C ALA A 147 6.31 -17.37 -11.54
N GLY A 148 6.58 -17.86 -10.33
CA GLY A 148 5.57 -18.55 -9.54
C GLY A 148 4.38 -17.61 -9.27
N ARG A 149 3.21 -17.89 -9.84
CA ARG A 149 1.98 -17.12 -9.65
C ARG A 149 1.10 -17.81 -8.62
N GLY A 150 0.62 -17.07 -7.63
CA GLY A 150 -0.38 -17.56 -6.68
C GLY A 150 -1.79 -17.53 -7.26
N ALA A 151 -2.73 -18.09 -6.50
CA ALA A 151 -4.14 -18.07 -6.85
C ALA A 151 -4.65 -16.63 -6.90
N VAL A 152 -5.47 -16.33 -7.91
CA VAL A 152 -6.15 -15.04 -8.07
C VAL A 152 -7.10 -14.83 -6.90
N VAL A 153 -7.14 -13.60 -6.42
CA VAL A 153 -8.10 -13.10 -5.45
C VAL A 153 -9.05 -12.17 -6.19
N GLU A 154 -10.32 -12.58 -6.26
CA GLU A 154 -11.37 -11.80 -6.90
C GLU A 154 -11.90 -10.72 -5.94
N PRO A 155 -12.25 -9.53 -6.47
CA PRO A 155 -12.89 -8.50 -5.67
C PRO A 155 -14.29 -8.93 -5.23
N ASP A 156 -14.65 -8.62 -3.99
CA ASP A 156 -16.03 -8.69 -3.52
C ASP A 156 -16.78 -7.39 -3.91
N ALA A 157 -17.88 -7.52 -4.64
CA ALA A 157 -18.62 -6.36 -5.15
C ALA A 157 -19.25 -5.50 -4.05
N GLN A 158 -19.67 -6.10 -2.93
CA GLN A 158 -20.26 -5.39 -1.80
C GLN A 158 -19.17 -4.62 -1.04
N HIS A 159 -18.03 -5.27 -0.78
CA HIS A 159 -16.89 -4.59 -0.16
C HIS A 159 -16.36 -3.47 -1.06
N HIS A 160 -16.30 -3.69 -2.38
CA HIS A 160 -15.87 -2.67 -3.32
C HIS A 160 -16.73 -1.42 -3.20
N ALA A 161 -18.06 -1.55 -3.21
CA ALA A 161 -18.97 -0.42 -3.04
C ALA A 161 -18.71 0.34 -1.72
N GLN A 162 -18.52 -0.38 -0.61
CA GLN A 162 -18.21 0.22 0.69
C GLN A 162 -16.85 0.93 0.70
N TYR A 163 -15.83 0.34 0.09
CA TYR A 163 -14.52 0.98 -0.02
C TYR A 163 -14.54 2.21 -0.92
N GLN A 164 -15.37 2.26 -1.97
CA GLN A 164 -15.49 3.46 -2.80
C GLN A 164 -16.02 4.67 -2.01
N GLU A 165 -16.91 4.47 -1.02
CA GLU A 165 -17.33 5.53 -0.09
C GLU A 165 -16.15 6.02 0.76
N LEU A 166 -15.34 5.10 1.28
CA LEU A 166 -14.15 5.43 2.09
C LEU A 166 -13.05 6.11 1.27
N VAL A 167 -12.86 5.69 0.02
CA VAL A 167 -11.91 6.30 -0.93
C VAL A 167 -12.31 7.74 -1.21
N ALA A 168 -13.60 8.02 -1.43
CA ALA A 168 -14.07 9.39 -1.61
C ALA A 168 -13.76 10.26 -0.38
N LEU A 169 -13.99 9.74 0.82
CA LEU A 169 -13.61 10.42 2.07
C LEU A 169 -12.10 10.62 2.17
N PHE A 170 -11.30 9.59 1.85
CA PHE A 170 -9.85 9.60 1.89
C PHE A 170 -9.25 10.72 1.04
N ARG A 171 -9.66 10.82 -0.23
CA ARG A 171 -9.13 11.80 -1.20
C ARG A 171 -9.37 13.24 -0.76
N ASP A 172 -10.52 13.49 -0.16
CA ASP A 172 -10.90 14.82 0.33
C ASP A 172 -10.04 15.27 1.54
N GLN A 173 -9.45 14.33 2.29
CA GLN A 173 -8.67 14.68 3.48
C GLN A 173 -7.36 15.39 3.17
N TYR A 174 -6.69 15.09 2.05
CA TYR A 174 -5.44 15.77 1.71
C TYR A 174 -5.65 17.29 1.60
N ALA A 175 -6.66 17.71 0.81
CA ALA A 175 -6.96 19.12 0.62
C ALA A 175 -7.30 19.83 1.94
N LYS A 176 -8.02 19.15 2.83
CA LYS A 176 -8.42 19.66 4.15
C LYS A 176 -7.25 19.86 5.11
N HIS A 177 -6.20 19.03 5.03
CA HIS A 177 -5.07 19.06 5.97
C HIS A 177 -3.78 19.63 5.36
N ARG A 178 -3.79 20.05 4.10
CA ARG A 178 -2.58 20.52 3.40
C ARG A 178 -1.85 21.64 4.14
N ASP A 179 -2.59 22.63 4.62
CA ASP A 179 -1.97 23.77 5.30
C ASP A 179 -1.51 23.39 6.72
N ASP A 180 -2.20 22.45 7.39
CA ASP A 180 -1.75 21.86 8.66
C ASP A 180 -0.43 21.10 8.48
N PHE A 181 -0.28 20.33 7.40
CA PHE A 181 0.98 19.64 7.09
C PHE A 181 2.16 20.61 6.98
N ARG A 182 1.96 21.74 6.29
CA ARG A 182 2.98 22.79 6.16
C ARG A 182 3.31 23.42 7.51
N ALA A 183 2.30 23.74 8.32
CA ALA A 183 2.50 24.30 9.65
C ALA A 183 3.28 23.34 10.57
N LEU A 184 2.90 22.06 10.58
CA LEU A 184 3.58 21.02 11.36
C LEU A 184 5.01 20.77 10.86
N ALA A 185 5.25 20.83 9.54
CA ALA A 185 6.58 20.71 8.97
C ALA A 185 7.49 21.87 9.39
N ALA A 186 6.98 23.10 9.44
CA ALA A 186 7.73 24.26 9.91
C ALA A 186 8.22 24.07 11.36
N LEU A 187 7.37 23.54 12.25
CA LEU A 187 7.74 23.26 13.64
C LEU A 187 8.88 22.24 13.77
N ARG A 188 8.93 21.22 12.89
CA ARG A 188 10.03 20.25 12.85
C ARG A 188 11.35 20.90 12.43
N SER A 189 11.30 21.86 11.51
CA SER A 189 12.49 22.57 11.00
C SER A 189 13.08 23.58 11.98
N THR A 190 12.25 24.20 12.84
CA THR A 190 12.71 25.15 13.87
C THR A 190 13.35 24.49 15.09
N GLY A 191 13.32 23.16 15.17
CA GLY A 191 13.74 22.37 16.35
C GLY A 191 15.10 21.65 16.26
N SER A 192 16.01 22.00 15.34
CA SER A 192 17.37 21.40 15.34
C SER A 192 18.47 22.35 14.90
N PRO A 193 19.51 22.46 15.73
CA PRO A 193 20.80 21.91 15.36
C PRO A 193 21.15 20.81 16.36
N VAL A 194 20.79 19.56 16.08
CA VAL A 194 21.47 18.44 16.73
C VAL A 194 22.84 18.37 16.06
N SER A 195 23.83 19.00 16.69
CA SER A 195 25.24 18.82 16.35
C SER A 195 25.55 17.34 16.56
N VAL A 196 25.81 16.62 15.49
CA VAL A 196 26.55 15.36 15.59
C VAL A 196 27.99 15.78 15.85
N ALA A 197 28.34 15.89 17.13
CA ALA A 197 29.73 15.99 17.55
C ALA A 197 30.44 14.72 17.07
N GLY A 198 31.52 14.93 16.34
CA GLY A 198 32.32 13.89 15.70
C GLY A 198 32.98 12.93 16.69
N GLU A 199 33.42 11.84 16.07
CA GLU A 199 34.30 10.78 16.56
C GLU A 199 35.57 11.29 17.27
#